data_AF-H9F8D1-F1
#
_entry.id   AF-H9F8D1-F1
#
_cell.length_a   1.000
_cell.length_b   1.000
_cell.length_c   1.000
_cell.angle_alpha   90.00
_cell.angle_beta   90.00
_cell.angle_gamma   90.00
#
_symmetry.space_group_name_H-M   'P 1'
#
loop_
_entity.id
_entity.type
_entity.pdbx_description
1 polymer ?
#
loop_
_entity_poly.entity_id
_entity_poly.type
_entity_poly.pdbx_seq_one_letter_code
_entity_poly.pdbx_strand_id
1 'polypeptide(L)'
;MQGQVAVRNVPMTGSISHVLVQLPHVFQRMEAENLASVIDARFNFFVNKILPQYRDAVMSHTLIYIPSYFDFVRLRNYFKKEELNFTHICEYTQKSGVSRARHFFLQGEKQFLLFTERFHFYKRYTIKGIRNLIFYELPTYPHFYSEICNMLRATNRGEEATWTCTVLYSKYDAQRLAAVVGVERAAQMLQSKKNVHLFITGEK
;
A
#
# COMPACT_ATOMS: atom_id res chain seq x y z
N MET A 1 29.21 20.99 -10.57
CA MET A 1 28.68 20.15 -9.48
C MET A 1 28.21 21.05 -8.36
N GLN A 2 26.91 21.31 -8.25
CA GLN A 2 26.36 22.02 -7.09
C GLN A 2 25.60 20.99 -6.25
N GLY A 3 26.19 20.63 -5.11
CA GLY A 3 25.55 19.77 -4.13
C GLY A 3 24.43 20.55 -3.43
N GLN A 4 23.22 20.03 -3.48
CA GLN A 4 22.12 20.51 -2.65
C GLN A 4 22.09 19.67 -1.37
N VAL A 5 22.39 20.30 -0.24
CA VAL A 5 22.27 19.67 1.09
C VAL A 5 20.91 20.06 1.66
N ALA A 6 20.03 19.07 1.82
CA ALA A 6 18.78 19.24 2.55
C ALA A 6 18.95 18.64 3.95
N VAL A 7 19.07 19.50 4.96
CA VAL A 7 19.03 19.07 6.37
C VAL A 7 17.58 18.90 6.78
N ARG A 8 17.17 17.67 7.06
CA ARG A 8 15.88 17.35 7.67
C ARG A 8 16.09 16.37 8.82
N ASN A 9 15.27 16.49 9.85
CA ASN A 9 15.19 15.52 10.94
C ASN A 9 14.49 14.26 10.41
N VAL A 10 15.21 13.47 9.63
CA VAL A 10 14.68 12.21 9.08
C VAL A 10 14.74 11.20 10.23
N PRO A 11 13.61 10.56 10.61
CA PRO A 11 13.63 9.61 11.70
C PRO A 11 14.63 8.50 11.39
N MET A 12 15.57 8.25 12.32
CA MET A 12 16.56 7.17 12.17
C MET A 12 15.85 5.83 11.99
N THR A 13 14.69 5.67 12.65
CA THR A 13 13.86 4.48 12.58
C THR A 13 12.66 4.70 11.67
N GLY A 14 12.57 3.94 10.58
CA GLY A 14 11.42 3.96 9.68
C GLY A 14 10.15 3.37 10.33
N SER A 15 8.98 3.85 9.92
CA SER A 15 7.70 3.40 10.49
C SER A 15 7.42 1.90 10.35
N ILE A 16 8.09 1.19 9.43
CA ILE A 16 8.04 -0.27 9.32
C ILE A 16 8.44 -0.99 10.62
N SER A 17 9.26 -0.35 11.47
CA SER A 17 9.64 -0.90 12.78
C SER A 17 8.48 -0.99 13.79
N HIS A 18 7.40 -0.23 13.58
CA HIS A 18 6.20 -0.26 14.42
C HIS A 18 5.14 -1.26 13.92
N VAL A 19 5.49 -2.08 12.93
CA VAL A 19 4.65 -3.18 12.47
C VAL A 19 4.76 -4.32 13.47
N LEU A 20 3.64 -4.67 14.11
CA LEU A 20 3.54 -5.64 15.20
C LEU A 20 3.19 -7.06 14.70
N VAL A 21 2.98 -7.21 13.40
CA VAL A 21 2.63 -8.46 12.73
C VAL A 21 3.84 -9.04 12.05
N GLN A 22 4.01 -10.35 12.11
CA GLN A 22 5.01 -11.02 11.30
C GLN A 22 4.49 -11.15 9.87
N LEU A 23 5.04 -10.36 8.95
CA LEU A 23 4.67 -10.44 7.54
C LEU A 23 5.82 -10.09 6.60
N PRO A 24 5.89 -10.71 5.40
CA PRO A 24 6.81 -10.32 4.36
C PRO A 24 6.34 -9.04 3.65
N HIS A 25 7.18 -8.02 3.68
CA HIS A 25 7.03 -6.76 2.95
C HIS A 25 7.85 -6.78 1.66
N VAL A 26 7.18 -6.85 0.53
CA VAL A 26 7.78 -6.87 -0.81
C VAL A 26 7.70 -5.48 -1.42
N PHE A 27 8.81 -4.75 -1.41
CA PHE A 27 8.94 -3.47 -2.09
C PHE A 27 9.33 -3.68 -3.55
N GLN A 28 8.48 -3.24 -4.46
CA GLN A 28 8.66 -3.31 -5.91
C GLN A 28 9.02 -1.92 -6.44
N ARG A 29 10.25 -1.76 -6.92
CA ARG A 29 10.70 -0.56 -7.60
C ARG A 29 10.14 -0.50 -9.00
N MET A 30 9.46 0.59 -9.32
CA MET A 30 9.06 0.94 -10.68
C MET A 30 10.05 1.93 -11.28
N GLU A 31 10.33 1.77 -12.57
CA GLU A 31 11.15 2.68 -13.33
C GLU A 31 10.29 3.74 -13.99
N ALA A 32 10.76 4.99 -13.96
CA ALA A 32 10.13 6.12 -14.61
C ALA A 32 11.22 7.06 -15.13
N GLU A 33 11.07 7.49 -16.38
CA GLU A 33 12.05 8.32 -17.08
C GLU A 33 12.24 9.67 -16.37
N ASN A 34 11.14 10.32 -16.02
CA ASN A 34 11.09 11.64 -15.40
C ASN A 34 9.94 11.71 -14.38
N LEU A 35 9.89 12.78 -13.59
CA LEU A 35 8.89 12.94 -12.53
C LEU A 35 7.45 12.99 -13.09
N ALA A 36 7.24 13.56 -14.28
CA ALA A 36 5.92 13.67 -14.89
C ALA A 36 5.36 12.30 -15.33
N SER A 37 6.23 11.39 -15.79
CA SER A 37 5.82 10.05 -16.22
C SER A 37 5.61 9.05 -15.08
N VAL A 38 5.95 9.40 -13.83
CA VAL A 38 5.81 8.51 -12.66
C VAL A 38 4.38 8.01 -12.47
N ILE A 39 3.40 8.88 -12.66
CA ILE A 39 1.98 8.55 -12.44
C ILE A 39 1.52 7.48 -13.44
N ASP A 40 1.86 7.66 -14.72
CA ASP A 40 1.53 6.70 -15.77
C ASP A 40 2.33 5.40 -15.65
N ALA A 41 3.63 5.51 -15.36
CA ALA A 41 4.48 4.36 -15.11
C ALA A 41 3.96 3.50 -13.96
N ARG A 42 3.52 4.12 -12.85
CA ARG A 42 2.91 3.43 -11.71
C ARG A 42 1.63 2.71 -12.09
N PHE A 43 0.73 3.39 -12.79
CA PHE A 43 -0.53 2.78 -13.21
C PHE A 43 -0.29 1.58 -14.12
N ASN A 44 0.58 1.74 -15.13
CA ASN A 44 0.92 0.66 -16.06
C ASN A 44 1.63 -0.50 -15.35
N PHE A 45 2.56 -0.21 -14.43
CA PHE A 45 3.24 -1.22 -13.64
C PHE A 45 2.27 -2.00 -12.75
N PHE A 46 1.34 -1.29 -12.10
CA PHE A 46 0.32 -1.92 -11.29
C PHE A 46 -0.58 -2.82 -12.13
N VAL A 47 -1.15 -2.33 -13.23
CA VAL A 47 -2.08 -3.08 -14.07
C VAL A 47 -1.41 -4.29 -14.74
N ASN A 48 -0.21 -4.12 -15.27
CA ASN A 48 0.44 -5.15 -16.09
C ASN A 48 1.23 -6.17 -15.27
N LYS A 49 1.77 -5.77 -14.11
CA LYS A 49 2.66 -6.63 -13.31
C LYS A 49 2.05 -7.05 -11.98
N ILE A 50 1.43 -6.13 -11.25
CA ILE A 50 1.02 -6.37 -9.85
C ILE A 50 -0.37 -6.98 -9.78
N LEU A 51 -1.37 -6.30 -10.35
CA LEU A 51 -2.76 -6.71 -10.32
C LEU A 51 -2.99 -8.15 -10.80
N PRO A 52 -2.35 -8.65 -11.88
CA PRO A 52 -2.56 -10.02 -12.33
C PRO A 52 -2.21 -11.08 -11.28
N GLN A 53 -1.25 -10.81 -10.39
CA GLN A 53 -0.86 -11.73 -9.31
C GLN A 53 -1.96 -11.90 -8.25
N TYR A 54 -2.94 -11.00 -8.22
CA TYR A 54 -4.05 -11.02 -7.26
C TYR A 54 -5.40 -11.31 -7.93
N ARG A 55 -5.43 -11.55 -9.25
CA ARG A 55 -6.66 -11.86 -9.99
C ARG A 55 -7.10 -13.31 -9.83
N ASP A 56 -6.21 -14.21 -9.42
CA ASP A 56 -6.55 -15.62 -9.21
C ASP A 56 -7.72 -15.77 -8.24
N ALA A 57 -8.65 -16.67 -8.55
CA ALA A 57 -9.90 -16.85 -7.80
C ALA A 57 -9.68 -17.23 -6.32
N VAL A 58 -8.50 -17.76 -5.99
CA VAL A 58 -8.10 -18.10 -4.61
C VAL A 58 -7.72 -16.84 -3.81
N MET A 59 -7.22 -15.80 -4.49
CA MET A 59 -6.80 -14.56 -3.85
C MET A 59 -8.03 -13.69 -3.56
N SER A 60 -8.29 -13.45 -2.28
CA SER A 60 -9.38 -12.60 -1.82
C SER A 60 -8.93 -11.70 -0.69
N HIS A 61 -9.77 -10.73 -0.32
CA HIS A 61 -9.52 -9.80 0.76
C HIS A 61 -8.25 -8.94 0.56
N THR A 62 -8.10 -8.41 -0.64
CA THR A 62 -6.98 -7.55 -1.04
C THR A 62 -7.35 -6.08 -0.84
N LEU A 63 -6.71 -5.42 0.12
CA LEU A 63 -6.84 -3.99 0.33
C LEU A 63 -5.75 -3.26 -0.46
N ILE A 64 -6.17 -2.33 -1.31
CA ILE A 64 -5.29 -1.45 -2.09
C ILE A 64 -5.34 -0.06 -1.47
N TYR A 65 -4.24 0.32 -0.81
CA TYR A 65 -4.07 1.61 -0.18
C TYR A 65 -3.59 2.65 -1.18
N ILE A 66 -4.29 3.79 -1.27
CA ILE A 66 -4.09 4.79 -2.31
C ILE A 66 -4.01 6.19 -1.68
N PRO A 67 -2.82 6.83 -1.64
CA PRO A 67 -2.66 8.21 -1.17
C PRO A 67 -3.39 9.25 -2.01
N SER A 68 -3.23 9.15 -3.33
CA SER A 68 -3.71 10.13 -4.32
C SER A 68 -5.16 9.88 -4.75
N TYR A 69 -6.03 10.87 -4.60
CA TYR A 69 -7.42 10.76 -5.06
C TYR A 69 -7.52 10.59 -6.59
N PHE A 70 -6.62 11.20 -7.35
CA PHE A 70 -6.59 11.06 -8.81
C PHE A 70 -6.27 9.62 -9.23
N ASP A 71 -5.29 8.99 -8.57
CA ASP A 71 -4.97 7.57 -8.80
C ASP A 71 -6.14 6.67 -8.37
N PHE A 72 -6.81 7.00 -7.27
CA PHE A 72 -8.01 6.28 -6.83
C PHE A 72 -9.11 6.30 -7.89
N VAL A 73 -9.41 7.47 -8.47
CA VAL A 73 -10.42 7.58 -9.53
C VAL A 73 -10.02 6.77 -10.76
N ARG A 74 -8.75 6.85 -11.16
CA ARG A 74 -8.20 6.09 -12.30
C ARG A 74 -8.32 4.58 -12.08
N LEU A 75 -7.89 4.08 -10.92
CA LEU A 75 -7.99 2.67 -10.55
C LEU A 75 -9.44 2.21 -10.46
N ARG A 76 -10.32 2.96 -9.79
CA ARG A 76 -11.76 2.64 -9.70
C ARG A 76 -12.40 2.50 -11.08
N ASN A 77 -12.10 3.43 -11.99
CA ASN A 77 -12.64 3.39 -13.34
C ASN A 77 -12.10 2.19 -14.13
N TYR A 78 -10.81 1.88 -13.99
CA TYR A 78 -10.20 0.69 -14.58
C TYR A 78 -10.85 -0.60 -14.04
N PHE A 79 -10.96 -0.75 -12.72
CA PHE A 79 -11.60 -1.92 -12.10
C PHE A 79 -13.05 -2.10 -12.54
N LYS A 80 -13.80 -1.01 -12.72
CA LYS A 80 -15.16 -1.05 -13.25
C LYS A 80 -15.18 -1.48 -14.72
N LYS A 81 -14.26 -0.97 -15.55
CA LYS A 81 -14.15 -1.32 -16.98
C LYS A 81 -13.81 -2.78 -17.18
N GLU A 82 -12.92 -3.32 -16.35
CA GLU A 82 -12.47 -4.72 -16.39
C GLU A 82 -13.36 -5.67 -15.58
N GLU A 83 -14.51 -5.19 -15.11
CA GLU A 83 -15.50 -5.96 -14.34
C GLU A 83 -14.92 -6.72 -13.13
N LEU A 84 -13.91 -6.14 -12.49
CA LEU A 84 -13.27 -6.74 -11.31
C LEU A 84 -14.23 -6.74 -10.12
N ASN A 85 -14.10 -7.73 -9.25
CA ASN A 85 -14.95 -7.83 -8.07
C ASN A 85 -14.41 -6.93 -6.93
N PHE A 86 -14.85 -5.67 -6.87
CA PHE A 86 -14.34 -4.72 -5.87
C PHE A 86 -15.41 -3.87 -5.19
N THR A 87 -15.00 -3.27 -4.08
CA THR A 87 -15.67 -2.14 -3.43
C THR A 87 -14.63 -1.05 -3.12
N HIS A 88 -15.09 0.11 -2.67
CA HIS A 88 -14.23 1.22 -2.34
C HIS A 88 -14.71 1.97 -1.10
N ILE A 89 -13.76 2.57 -0.38
CA ILE A 89 -13.99 3.50 0.71
C ILE A 89 -13.07 4.69 0.48
N CYS A 90 -13.68 5.85 0.23
CA CYS A 90 -12.99 7.12 0.13
C CYS A 90 -13.66 8.18 1.01
N GLU A 91 -13.06 9.36 1.09
CA GLU A 91 -13.52 10.49 1.89
C GLU A 91 -14.95 10.94 1.56
N TYR A 92 -15.45 10.64 0.36
CA TYR A 92 -16.81 10.97 -0.09
C TYR A 92 -17.81 9.82 0.12
N THR A 93 -17.37 8.65 0.58
CA THR A 93 -18.26 7.51 0.84
C THR A 93 -19.12 7.80 2.07
N GLN A 94 -20.44 7.78 1.91
CA GLN A 94 -21.38 7.95 3.02
C GLN A 94 -21.26 6.82 4.05
N LYS A 95 -21.63 7.09 5.31
CA LYS A 95 -21.52 6.12 6.42
C LYS A 95 -22.16 4.76 6.12
N SER A 96 -23.33 4.74 5.50
CA SER A 96 -24.02 3.51 5.08
C SER A 96 -23.22 2.74 4.03
N GLY A 97 -22.65 3.44 3.05
CA GLY A 97 -21.75 2.88 2.04
C GLY A 97 -20.48 2.30 2.65
N VAL A 98 -19.86 2.99 3.61
CA VAL A 98 -18.69 2.49 4.35
C VAL A 98 -19.04 1.20 5.10
N SER A 99 -20.18 1.18 5.81
CA SER A 99 -20.63 -0.01 6.53
C SER A 99 -20.83 -1.21 5.60
N ARG A 100 -21.49 -0.99 4.46
CA ARG A 100 -21.74 -2.01 3.44
C ARG A 100 -20.44 -2.52 2.82
N ALA A 101 -19.54 -1.62 2.43
CA ALA A 101 -18.25 -1.98 1.84
C ALA A 101 -17.40 -2.82 2.80
N ARG A 102 -17.35 -2.44 4.09
CA ARG A 102 -16.66 -3.21 5.14
C ARG A 102 -17.28 -4.59 5.35
N HIS A 103 -18.61 -4.67 5.33
CA HIS A 103 -19.32 -5.94 5.48
C HIS A 103 -18.99 -6.90 4.32
N PHE A 104 -19.18 -6.46 3.07
CA PHE A 104 -18.90 -7.29 1.91
C PHE A 104 -17.43 -7.70 1.79
N PHE A 105 -16.51 -6.81 2.15
CA PHE A 105 -15.08 -7.14 2.17
C PHE A 105 -14.76 -8.19 3.25
N LEU A 106 -15.36 -8.08 4.45
CA LEU A 106 -15.16 -9.05 5.53
C LEU A 106 -15.74 -10.43 5.21
N GLN A 107 -16.83 -10.51 4.46
CA GLN A 107 -17.41 -11.78 4.00
C GLN A 107 -16.69 -12.38 2.78
N GLY A 108 -15.74 -11.64 2.18
CA GLY A 108 -15.08 -12.06 0.93
C GLY A 108 -15.94 -11.91 -0.33
N GLU A 109 -17.17 -11.38 -0.22
CA GLU A 109 -18.03 -11.08 -1.38
C GLU A 109 -17.39 -10.09 -2.34
N LYS A 110 -16.57 -9.17 -1.83
CA LYS A 110 -15.75 -8.25 -2.62
C LYS A 110 -14.28 -8.59 -2.45
N GLN A 111 -13.68 -9.08 -3.53
CA GLN A 111 -12.28 -9.50 -3.57
C GLN A 111 -11.33 -8.34 -3.24
N PHE A 112 -11.57 -7.17 -3.81
CA PHE A 112 -10.74 -5.97 -3.62
C PHE A 112 -11.46 -4.87 -2.85
N LEU A 113 -10.69 -4.15 -2.02
CA LEU A 113 -11.10 -2.89 -1.40
C LEU A 113 -10.12 -1.79 -1.79
N LEU A 114 -10.58 -0.80 -2.57
CA LEU A 114 -9.84 0.43 -2.81
C LEU A 114 -10.03 1.38 -1.61
N PHE A 115 -8.94 1.78 -0.97
CA PHE A 115 -8.97 2.53 0.29
C PHE A 115 -8.11 3.78 0.21
N THR A 116 -8.70 4.97 0.38
CA THR A 116 -7.94 6.22 0.28
C THR A 116 -7.30 6.63 1.60
N GLU A 117 -6.09 7.18 1.52
CA GLU A 117 -5.38 7.76 2.67
C GLU A 117 -6.21 8.87 3.32
N ARG A 118 -6.85 9.73 2.52
CA ARG A 118 -7.65 10.84 3.04
C ARG A 118 -8.80 10.34 3.91
N PHE A 119 -9.44 9.23 3.55
CA PHE A 119 -10.44 8.61 4.43
C PHE A 119 -9.84 8.12 5.74
N HIS A 120 -8.69 7.43 5.68
CA HIS A 120 -7.97 6.96 6.87
C HIS A 120 -7.61 8.10 7.81
N PHE A 121 -7.07 9.19 7.26
CA PHE A 121 -6.68 10.40 7.98
C PHE A 121 -7.83 10.97 8.83
N TYR A 122 -9.01 11.15 8.24
CA TYR A 122 -10.14 11.77 8.94
C TYR A 122 -10.94 10.83 9.82
N LYS A 123 -11.00 9.55 9.47
CA LYS A 123 -12.00 8.63 10.06
C LYS A 123 -11.41 7.48 10.87
N ARG A 124 -10.14 7.13 10.66
CA ARG A 124 -9.39 6.12 11.44
C ARG A 124 -10.13 4.78 11.63
N TYR A 125 -10.94 4.36 10.64
CA TYR A 125 -11.67 3.09 10.73
C TYR A 125 -10.70 1.91 10.67
N THR A 126 -10.89 0.93 11.56
CA THR A 126 -10.25 -0.38 11.41
C THR A 126 -10.98 -1.20 10.36
N ILE A 127 -10.26 -1.59 9.30
CA ILE A 127 -10.73 -2.50 8.28
C ILE A 127 -10.39 -3.93 8.69
N LYS A 128 -11.41 -4.78 8.74
CA LYS A 128 -11.29 -6.20 9.12
C LYS A 128 -11.30 -7.06 7.86
N GLY A 129 -10.65 -8.21 7.93
CA GLY A 129 -10.68 -9.27 6.92
C GLY A 129 -9.51 -9.23 5.96
N ILE A 130 -8.62 -8.24 6.06
CA ILE A 130 -7.48 -8.07 5.14
C ILE A 130 -6.58 -9.31 5.17
N ARG A 131 -6.26 -9.85 3.99
CA ARG A 131 -5.26 -10.91 3.80
C ARG A 131 -4.07 -10.43 2.99
N ASN A 132 -4.33 -9.59 1.99
CA ASN A 132 -3.33 -9.02 1.10
C ASN A 132 -3.36 -7.50 1.19
N LEU A 133 -2.21 -6.88 1.40
CA LEU A 133 -2.02 -5.44 1.38
C LEU A 133 -1.23 -5.03 0.14
N ILE A 134 -1.74 -4.05 -0.59
CA ILE A 134 -1.00 -3.40 -1.67
C ILE A 134 -0.98 -1.90 -1.38
N PHE A 135 0.19 -1.36 -1.06
CA PHE A 135 0.43 0.07 -1.08
C PHE A 135 0.71 0.47 -2.53
N TYR A 136 -0.30 1.03 -3.19
CA TYR A 136 -0.16 1.52 -4.57
C TYR A 136 0.88 2.65 -4.64
N GLU A 137 1.04 3.39 -3.54
CA GLU A 137 2.12 4.35 -3.30
C GLU A 137 2.40 4.39 -1.79
N LEU A 138 3.61 4.80 -1.42
CA LEU A 138 4.00 5.01 -0.02
C LEU A 138 3.11 6.09 0.63
N PRO A 139 2.69 5.91 1.90
CA PRO A 139 1.87 6.90 2.60
C PRO A 139 2.54 8.28 2.67
N THR A 140 1.73 9.35 2.66
CA THR A 140 2.22 10.71 2.91
C THR A 140 2.69 10.84 4.37
N TYR A 141 1.97 10.20 5.28
CA TYR A 141 2.30 10.15 6.71
C TYR A 141 2.92 8.79 7.05
N PRO A 142 4.19 8.73 7.48
CA PRO A 142 4.91 7.46 7.62
C PRO A 142 4.23 6.48 8.59
N HIS A 143 3.67 6.97 9.70
CA HIS A 143 3.00 6.13 10.71
C HIS A 143 1.75 5.41 10.18
N PHE A 144 1.14 5.89 9.09
CA PHE A 144 0.04 5.18 8.44
C PHE A 144 0.47 3.84 7.86
N TYR A 145 1.74 3.69 7.47
CA TYR A 145 2.25 2.40 7.00
C TYR A 145 2.06 1.31 8.06
N SER A 146 2.58 1.55 9.27
CA SER A 146 2.44 0.63 10.40
C SER A 146 0.99 0.44 10.83
N GLU A 147 0.19 1.51 10.87
CA GLU A 147 -1.22 1.41 11.25
C GLU A 147 -2.00 0.51 10.30
N ILE A 148 -1.83 0.68 8.99
CA ILE A 148 -2.51 -0.13 7.96
C ILE A 148 -2.03 -1.58 8.02
N CYS A 149 -0.72 -1.83 8.14
CA CYS A 149 -0.19 -3.18 8.33
C CYS A 149 -0.78 -3.86 9.58
N ASN A 150 -0.87 -3.13 10.70
CA ASN A 150 -1.39 -3.66 11.96
C ASN A 150 -2.90 -3.97 11.91
N MET A 151 -3.65 -3.47 10.92
CA MET A 151 -5.05 -3.86 10.71
C MET A 151 -5.22 -5.33 10.30
N LEU A 152 -4.17 -5.99 9.81
CA LEU A 152 -4.20 -7.43 9.50
C LEU A 152 -4.61 -8.29 10.70
N ARG A 153 -4.28 -7.86 11.93
CA ARG A 153 -4.68 -8.55 13.18
C ARG A 153 -6.15 -8.36 13.57
N ALA A 154 -6.87 -7.44 12.95
CA ALA A 154 -8.19 -7.02 13.42
C ALA A 154 -9.29 -8.12 13.30
N THR A 155 -9.01 -9.20 12.58
CA THR A 155 -9.92 -10.34 12.42
C THR A 155 -9.41 -11.62 13.09
N ASN A 156 -8.10 -11.76 13.31
CA ASN A 156 -7.54 -13.09 13.59
C ASN A 156 -7.69 -13.50 15.06
N ARG A 157 -8.55 -14.51 15.27
CA ARG A 157 -8.69 -15.33 16.47
C ARG A 157 -8.02 -16.71 16.28
N GLY A 158 -6.82 -16.77 15.68
CA GLY A 158 -6.00 -18.00 15.66
C GLY A 158 -5.84 -18.75 14.34
N GLU A 159 -6.22 -18.20 13.18
CA GLU A 159 -5.84 -18.79 11.89
C GLU A 159 -4.52 -18.17 11.36
N GLU A 160 -3.55 -19.03 11.03
CA GLU A 160 -2.33 -18.69 10.31
C GLU A 160 -2.65 -18.33 8.86
N ALA A 161 -3.28 -17.18 8.65
CA ALA A 161 -3.45 -16.63 7.31
C ALA A 161 -2.09 -16.12 6.80
N THR A 162 -1.64 -16.64 5.66
CA THR A 162 -0.44 -16.14 4.97
C THR A 162 -0.69 -14.71 4.49
N TRP A 163 -0.29 -13.73 5.28
CA TRP A 163 -0.42 -12.32 4.92
C TRP A 163 0.63 -11.90 3.91
N THR A 164 0.22 -11.06 2.96
CA THR A 164 1.15 -10.44 2.00
C THR A 164 1.09 -8.93 2.10
N CYS A 165 2.23 -8.27 1.92
CA CYS A 165 2.30 -6.82 1.80
C CYS A 165 3.21 -6.44 0.63
N THR A 166 2.62 -5.91 -0.44
CA THR A 166 3.36 -5.36 -1.58
C THR A 166 3.35 -3.84 -1.52
N VAL A 167 4.51 -3.21 -1.76
CA VAL A 167 4.66 -1.75 -1.75
C VAL A 167 5.27 -1.29 -3.06
N LEU A 168 4.62 -0.38 -3.77
CA LEU A 168 5.16 0.22 -4.99
C LEU A 168 5.88 1.52 -4.65
N TYR A 169 7.06 1.70 -5.23
CA TYR A 169 7.83 2.93 -5.08
C TYR A 169 8.71 3.18 -6.32
N SER A 170 9.08 4.43 -6.53
CA SER A 170 10.06 4.85 -7.53
C SER A 170 11.27 5.53 -6.88
N LYS A 171 12.29 5.82 -7.68
CA LYS A 171 13.42 6.65 -7.24
C LYS A 171 12.99 8.06 -6.78
N TYR A 172 11.84 8.55 -7.25
CA TYR A 172 11.30 9.86 -6.88
C TYR A 172 10.60 9.86 -5.52
N ASP A 173 10.31 8.68 -4.96
CA ASP A 173 9.69 8.53 -3.63
C ASP A 173 10.73 8.47 -2.49
N ALA A 174 12.00 8.84 -2.76
CA ALA A 174 13.12 8.65 -1.84
C ALA A 174 12.84 9.15 -0.41
N GLN A 175 12.18 10.29 -0.26
CA GLN A 175 11.85 10.85 1.05
C GLN A 175 10.79 10.02 1.80
N ARG A 176 9.71 9.61 1.11
CA ARG A 176 8.68 8.76 1.71
C ARG A 176 9.22 7.37 2.02
N LEU A 177 10.08 6.85 1.14
CA LEU A 177 10.74 5.56 1.33
C LEU A 177 11.62 5.61 2.59
N ALA A 178 12.49 6.61 2.71
CA ALA A 178 13.33 6.80 3.88
C ALA A 178 12.52 6.93 5.17
N ALA A 179 11.35 7.57 5.13
CA ALA A 179 10.50 7.69 6.30
C ALA A 179 9.81 6.36 6.69
N VAL A 180 9.56 5.46 5.73
CA VAL A 180 8.96 4.14 5.98
C VAL A 180 9.99 3.11 6.38
N VAL A 181 11.11 2.99 5.65
CA VAL A 181 12.12 1.95 5.89
C VAL A 181 13.34 2.44 6.70
N GLY A 182 13.50 3.74 6.90
CA GLY A 182 14.71 4.33 7.48
C GLY A 182 15.72 4.71 6.39
N VAL A 183 16.59 5.67 6.71
CA VAL A 183 17.48 6.32 5.72
C VAL A 183 18.47 5.35 5.10
N GLU A 184 19.11 4.52 5.91
CA GLU A 184 20.14 3.58 5.45
C GLU A 184 19.57 2.53 4.49
N ARG A 185 18.46 1.90 4.88
CA ARG A 185 17.77 0.91 4.04
C ARG A 185 17.25 1.55 2.75
N ALA A 186 16.70 2.77 2.82
CA ALA A 186 16.24 3.47 1.63
C ALA A 186 17.40 3.76 0.66
N ALA A 187 18.56 4.19 1.15
CA ALA A 187 19.75 4.42 0.33
C ALA A 187 20.19 3.12 -0.38
N GLN A 188 20.25 2.00 0.33
CA GLN A 188 20.56 0.69 -0.25
C GLN A 188 19.56 0.26 -1.32
N MET A 189 18.26 0.47 -1.08
CA MET A 189 17.19 0.15 -2.03
C MET A 189 17.27 1.00 -3.31
N LEU A 190 17.63 2.28 -3.18
CA LEU A 190 17.74 3.20 -4.31
C LEU A 190 19.00 2.93 -5.15
N GLN A 191 20.11 2.53 -4.53
CA GLN A 191 21.36 2.21 -5.23
C GLN A 191 21.41 0.78 -5.79
N SER A 192 20.53 -0.10 -5.29
CA SER A 192 20.46 -1.49 -5.73
C SER A 192 20.15 -1.62 -7.22
N LYS A 193 20.80 -2.60 -7.86
CA LYS A 193 20.47 -3.05 -9.23
C LYS A 193 19.19 -3.87 -9.29
N LYS A 194 18.77 -4.48 -8.17
CA LYS A 194 17.52 -5.23 -8.07
C LYS A 194 16.34 -4.28 -7.91
N ASN A 195 15.21 -4.64 -8.52
CA ASN A 195 13.95 -3.88 -8.43
C ASN A 195 12.98 -4.46 -7.38
N VAL A 196 13.40 -5.47 -6.62
CA VAL A 196 12.58 -6.11 -5.59
C VAL A 196 13.39 -6.21 -4.31
N HIS A 197 12.79 -5.77 -3.21
CA HIS A 197 13.38 -5.78 -1.88
C HIS A 197 12.41 -6.41 -0.89
N LEU A 198 12.88 -7.40 -0.14
CA LEU A 198 12.08 -8.12 0.85
C LEU A 198 12.53 -7.70 2.26
N PHE A 199 11.56 -7.40 3.12
CA PHE A 199 11.77 -7.24 4.54
C PHE A 199 10.77 -8.10 5.31
N ILE A 200 11.19 -8.67 6.42
CA ILE A 200 10.32 -9.39 7.33
C ILE A 200 10.28 -8.58 8.62
N THR A 201 9.08 -8.30 9.12
CA THR A 201 8.86 -7.68 10.44
C THR A 201 8.39 -8.74 11.42
N GLY A 202 8.42 -8.45 12.73
CA GLY A 202 7.87 -9.34 13.75
C GLY A 202 8.77 -10.48 14.24
N GLU A 203 10.03 -10.56 13.80
CA GLU A 203 11.03 -11.39 14.48
C GLU A 203 11.46 -10.70 15.80
N LYS A 204 11.40 -11.46 16.90
CA LYS A 204 11.92 -11.04 18.21
C LYS A 204 13.43 -11.25 18.27
#